data_AF-A0A349R281-F1
#
_entry.id   AF-A0A349R281-F1
#
_cell.length_a   1.000
_cell.length_b   1.000
_cell.length_c   1.000
_cell.angle_alpha   90.00
_cell.angle_beta   90.00
_cell.angle_gamma   90.00
#
_symmetry.space_group_name_H-M   'P 1'
#
loop_
_entity.id
_entity.type
_entity.pdbx_description
1 polymer ?
#
loop_
_entity_poly.entity_id
_entity_poly.type
_entity_poly.pdbx_seq_one_letter_code
_entity_poly.pdbx_strand_id
1 'polypeptide(L)'
;MYGFTFDIKDMFFYPIQHRYHPDEVDIVIVHPDYTEEHKANISHGIEIFLDNYIGELNSIIAIDNLNVTSKELATEELIPLLKLKDYLIWREKEFVEKYTDVRHLTADDTYTAFEGTLENDLPIFAIINTTLLDWDGKASHPWIVTLKISYDGTATNGMPDQETYDLMDKYEEELMNSLPNDIGFLNIGRETADSLREIYLACTEFRKASRAIDRLIEQYREILQIDYSIYKDKYWKTFERFYKQIE
;
A
#
# COMPACT_ATOMS: atom_id res chain seq x y z
N MET A 1 10.02 21.38 -19.04
CA MET A 1 10.15 19.90 -19.02
C MET A 1 9.21 19.35 -20.08
N TYR A 2 9.67 18.50 -21.01
CA TYR A 2 8.90 18.05 -22.19
C TYR A 2 8.31 19.18 -23.07
N GLY A 3 8.91 20.38 -23.07
CA GLY A 3 8.37 21.55 -23.77
C GLY A 3 7.28 22.32 -23.00
N PHE A 4 6.83 21.83 -21.84
CA PHE A 4 5.85 22.49 -20.98
C PHE A 4 6.50 23.26 -19.83
N THR A 5 5.76 24.23 -19.31
CA THR A 5 6.15 25.09 -18.18
C THR A 5 5.33 24.75 -16.95
N PHE A 6 6.01 24.47 -15.84
CA PHE A 6 5.41 24.11 -14.57
C PHE A 6 5.57 25.26 -13.58
N ASP A 7 4.92 26.40 -13.85
CA ASP A 7 4.88 27.54 -12.92
C ASP A 7 3.75 27.33 -11.91
N ILE A 8 4.10 27.28 -10.62
CA ILE A 8 3.16 27.12 -9.51
C ILE A 8 2.07 28.20 -9.46
N LYS A 9 2.32 29.37 -10.07
CA LYS A 9 1.35 30.48 -10.12
C LYS A 9 0.23 30.26 -11.11
N ASP A 10 0.47 29.44 -12.13
CA ASP A 10 -0.47 29.18 -13.23
C ASP A 10 -1.16 27.82 -13.07
N MET A 11 -0.77 27.04 -12.06
CA MET A 11 -1.36 25.76 -11.73
C MET A 11 -2.30 25.85 -10.52
N PHE A 12 -3.28 24.95 -10.51
CA PHE A 12 -4.28 24.86 -9.44
C PHE A 12 -4.42 23.40 -9.00
N PHE A 13 -5.12 23.18 -7.90
CA PHE A 13 -5.54 21.85 -7.48
C PHE A 13 -6.93 21.90 -6.86
N TYR A 14 -7.55 20.75 -6.75
CA TYR A 14 -8.72 20.54 -5.90
C TYR A 14 -8.68 19.12 -5.31
N PRO A 15 -9.13 18.93 -4.07
CA PRO A 15 -9.22 17.60 -3.47
C PRO A 15 -10.51 16.88 -3.84
N ILE A 16 -10.45 15.57 -4.01
CA ILE A 16 -11.65 14.71 -4.09
C ILE A 16 -12.02 14.26 -2.67
N GLN A 17 -13.27 14.52 -2.28
CA GLN A 17 -13.80 14.14 -0.98
C GLN A 17 -14.51 12.79 -1.06
N HIS A 18 -13.94 11.78 -0.41
CA HIS A 18 -14.51 10.44 -0.35
C HIS A 18 -15.35 10.27 0.92
N ARG A 19 -16.67 10.15 0.75
CA ARG A 19 -17.62 10.05 1.89
C ARG A 19 -17.29 8.92 2.87
N TYR A 20 -16.88 7.77 2.34
CA TYR A 20 -16.59 6.57 3.12
C TYR A 20 -15.09 6.39 3.42
N HIS A 21 -14.24 7.22 2.80
CA HIS A 21 -12.78 7.20 2.96
C HIS A 21 -12.25 8.63 3.24
N PRO A 22 -12.75 9.31 4.29
CA PRO A 22 -12.51 10.73 4.50
C PRO A 22 -11.06 11.08 4.84
N ASP A 23 -10.20 10.10 5.10
CA ASP A 23 -8.78 10.28 5.43
C ASP A 23 -7.87 10.08 4.21
N GLU A 24 -8.42 9.63 3.06
CA GLU A 24 -7.72 9.66 1.78
C GLU A 24 -7.44 11.11 1.35
N VAL A 25 -6.24 11.33 0.83
CA VAL A 25 -5.76 12.57 0.24
C VAL A 25 -5.66 12.32 -1.25
N ASP A 26 -6.80 12.49 -1.91
CA ASP A 26 -6.94 12.38 -3.36
C ASP A 26 -6.97 13.78 -3.95
N ILE A 27 -6.00 14.08 -4.82
CA ILE A 27 -5.75 15.41 -5.34
C ILE A 27 -5.77 15.38 -6.86
N VAL A 28 -6.52 16.31 -7.45
CA VAL A 28 -6.44 16.60 -8.87
C VAL A 28 -5.68 17.90 -9.06
N ILE A 29 -4.58 17.84 -9.82
CA ILE A 29 -3.82 19.02 -10.25
C ILE A 29 -4.33 19.47 -11.61
N VAL A 30 -4.53 20.77 -11.75
CA VAL A 30 -4.99 21.41 -12.98
C VAL A 30 -3.82 22.12 -13.63
N HIS A 31 -3.42 21.62 -14.80
CA HIS A 31 -2.34 22.18 -15.60
C HIS A 31 -2.91 22.89 -16.85
N PRO A 32 -2.48 24.12 -17.17
CA PRO A 32 -3.05 24.90 -18.28
C PRO A 32 -2.88 24.23 -19.64
N ASP A 33 -1.76 23.56 -19.87
CA ASP A 33 -1.47 22.87 -21.14
C ASP A 33 -1.99 21.42 -21.19
N TYR A 34 -2.80 20.98 -20.21
CA TYR A 34 -3.29 19.61 -20.19
C TYR A 34 -4.19 19.29 -21.38
N THR A 35 -3.87 18.20 -22.07
CA THR A 35 -4.70 17.56 -23.08
C THR A 35 -4.52 16.04 -22.97
N GLU A 36 -5.46 15.25 -23.50
CA GLU A 36 -5.31 13.79 -23.52
C GLU A 36 -4.08 13.33 -24.30
N GLU A 37 -3.68 14.06 -25.35
CA GLU A 37 -2.46 13.78 -26.11
C GLU A 37 -1.19 13.98 -25.25
N HIS A 38 -1.18 14.95 -24.36
CA HIS A 38 -0.02 15.31 -23.55
C HIS A 38 -0.06 14.77 -22.12
N LYS A 39 -1.12 14.03 -21.78
CA LYS A 39 -1.39 13.50 -20.44
C LYS A 39 -0.16 12.89 -19.78
N ALA A 40 0.48 11.91 -20.42
CA ALA A 40 1.63 11.20 -19.83
C ALA A 40 2.81 12.15 -19.51
N ASN A 41 3.14 13.06 -20.43
CA ASN A 41 4.25 13.99 -20.25
C ASN A 41 3.96 15.03 -19.15
N ILE A 42 2.72 15.50 -19.07
CA ILE A 42 2.29 16.48 -18.07
C ILE A 42 2.17 15.82 -16.70
N SER A 43 1.60 14.62 -16.60
CA SER A 43 1.53 13.85 -15.36
C SER A 43 2.91 13.59 -14.76
N HIS A 44 3.86 13.07 -15.56
CA HIS A 44 5.25 12.91 -15.10
C HIS A 44 5.89 14.26 -14.73
N GLY A 45 5.56 15.33 -15.46
CA GLY A 45 5.98 16.69 -15.13
C GLY A 45 5.51 17.18 -13.77
N ILE A 46 4.25 16.91 -13.45
CA ILE A 46 3.65 17.22 -12.16
C ILE A 46 4.30 16.40 -11.04
N GLU A 47 4.54 15.11 -11.24
CA GLU A 47 5.21 14.26 -10.24
C GLU A 47 6.60 14.83 -9.89
N ILE A 48 7.44 15.09 -10.91
CA ILE A 48 8.76 15.69 -10.70
C ILE A 48 8.66 17.08 -10.06
N PHE A 49 7.66 17.88 -10.45
CA PHE A 49 7.42 19.18 -9.81
C PHE A 49 7.13 19.03 -8.32
N LEU A 50 6.24 18.11 -7.93
CA LEU A 50 5.88 17.87 -6.53
C LEU A 50 7.07 17.37 -5.73
N ASP A 51 7.88 16.47 -6.28
CA ASP A 51 9.09 15.97 -5.64
C ASP A 51 10.06 17.10 -5.31
N ASN A 52 10.17 18.10 -6.19
CA ASN A 52 11.00 19.28 -5.96
C ASN A 52 10.34 20.30 -5.01
N TYR A 53 9.01 20.44 -5.05
CA TYR A 53 8.28 21.47 -4.32
C TYR A 53 8.02 21.11 -2.85
N ILE A 54 7.55 19.89 -2.60
CA ILE A 54 7.23 19.40 -1.25
C ILE A 54 8.20 18.31 -0.76
N GLY A 55 9.03 17.75 -1.65
CA GLY A 55 9.95 16.66 -1.35
C GLY A 55 9.35 15.31 -1.76
N GLU A 56 10.11 14.48 -2.47
CA GLU A 56 9.71 13.14 -2.93
C GLU A 56 9.06 12.30 -1.82
N LEU A 57 9.74 12.19 -0.68
CA LEU A 57 9.22 11.44 0.46
C LEU A 57 7.89 12.00 0.99
N ASN A 58 7.75 13.33 1.04
CA ASN A 58 6.51 13.94 1.51
C ASN A 58 5.40 13.79 0.47
N SER A 59 5.72 13.79 -0.82
CA SER A 59 4.76 13.50 -1.89
C SER A 59 4.14 12.12 -1.69
N ILE A 60 4.99 11.10 -1.52
CA ILE A 60 4.60 9.70 -1.28
C ILE A 60 3.80 9.52 0.03
N ILE A 61 4.17 10.24 1.10
CA ILE A 61 3.52 10.10 2.41
C ILE A 61 2.23 10.93 2.52
N ALA A 62 2.15 12.09 1.87
CA ALA A 62 1.03 13.01 2.08
C ALA A 62 -0.10 12.84 1.05
N ILE A 63 0.22 12.37 -0.16
CA ILE A 63 -0.74 12.22 -1.26
C ILE A 63 -0.98 10.73 -1.47
N ASP A 64 -2.25 10.31 -1.46
CA ASP A 64 -2.62 8.91 -1.71
C ASP A 64 -2.93 8.67 -3.18
N ASN A 65 -3.64 9.62 -3.81
CA ASN A 65 -3.98 9.57 -5.23
C ASN A 65 -3.69 10.93 -5.87
N LEU A 66 -3.11 10.89 -7.06
CA LEU A 66 -2.78 12.07 -7.84
C LEU A 66 -3.32 11.92 -9.25
N ASN A 67 -4.18 12.85 -9.64
CA ASN A 67 -4.69 12.96 -11.00
C ASN A 67 -4.33 14.31 -11.59
N VAL A 68 -4.30 14.40 -12.92
CA VAL A 68 -4.05 15.66 -13.63
C VAL A 68 -5.13 15.89 -14.66
N THR A 69 -5.59 17.13 -14.78
CA THR A 69 -6.63 17.52 -15.73
C THR A 69 -6.43 18.96 -16.24
N SER A 70 -7.26 19.38 -17.19
CA SER A 70 -7.30 20.77 -17.67
C SER A 70 -8.31 21.60 -16.89
N LYS A 71 -8.28 22.92 -17.10
CA LYS A 71 -9.19 23.84 -16.43
C LYS A 71 -10.65 23.63 -16.85
N GLU A 72 -10.87 23.25 -18.10
CA GLU A 72 -12.19 23.03 -18.69
C GLU A 72 -12.85 21.75 -18.16
N LEU A 73 -12.04 20.76 -17.79
CA LEU A 73 -12.47 19.46 -17.28
C LEU A 73 -12.51 19.40 -15.74
N ALA A 74 -12.17 20.50 -15.05
CA ALA A 74 -12.22 20.56 -13.60
C ALA A 74 -13.66 20.47 -13.08
N THR A 75 -13.88 19.63 -12.07
CA THR A 75 -15.22 19.37 -11.51
C THR A 75 -15.49 20.13 -10.22
N GLU A 76 -14.48 20.74 -9.61
CA GLU A 76 -14.54 21.39 -8.29
C GLU A 76 -13.90 22.78 -8.33
N GLU A 77 -14.02 23.51 -7.22
CA GLU A 77 -13.41 24.84 -7.06
C GLU A 77 -11.88 24.77 -7.09
N LEU A 78 -11.27 25.60 -7.94
CA LEU A 78 -9.82 25.62 -8.14
C LEU A 78 -9.10 26.40 -7.04
N ILE A 79 -8.19 25.71 -6.35
CA ILE A 79 -7.33 26.28 -5.32
C ILE A 79 -5.93 26.52 -5.93
N PRO A 80 -5.30 27.69 -5.73
CA PRO A 80 -3.94 27.92 -6.22
C PRO A 80 -2.95 26.86 -5.71
N LEU A 81 -2.10 26.31 -6.59
CA LEU A 81 -1.18 25.22 -6.22
C LEU A 81 -0.19 25.62 -5.12
N LEU A 82 0.12 26.91 -4.98
CA LEU A 82 0.93 27.44 -3.88
C LEU A 82 0.37 27.11 -2.48
N LYS A 83 -0.93 26.86 -2.35
CA LYS A 83 -1.58 26.47 -1.08
C LYS A 83 -1.54 24.97 -0.81
N LEU A 84 -1.06 24.16 -1.74
CA LEU A 84 -1.04 22.70 -1.62
C LEU A 84 -0.28 22.25 -0.38
N LYS A 85 0.89 22.84 -0.12
CA LYS A 85 1.70 22.47 1.05
C LYS A 85 0.95 22.70 2.37
N ASP A 86 0.27 23.84 2.52
CA ASP A 86 -0.50 24.15 3.71
C ASP A 86 -1.70 23.21 3.87
N TYR A 87 -2.36 22.88 2.74
CA TYR A 87 -3.44 21.89 2.70
C TYR A 87 -2.96 20.51 3.18
N LEU A 88 -1.84 20.01 2.66
CA LEU A 88 -1.27 18.72 3.06
C LEU A 88 -0.88 18.69 4.53
N ILE A 89 -0.28 19.77 5.05
CA ILE A 89 0.06 19.89 6.48
C ILE A 89 -1.21 19.87 7.34
N TRP A 90 -2.28 20.52 6.90
CA TRP A 90 -3.55 20.49 7.61
C TRP A 90 -4.16 19.08 7.63
N ARG A 91 -4.17 18.37 6.50
CA ARG A 91 -4.63 16.98 6.40
C ARG A 91 -3.84 16.03 7.31
N GLU A 92 -2.53 16.18 7.34
CA GLU A 92 -1.67 15.39 8.22
C GLU A 92 -1.99 15.61 9.69
N LYS A 93 -2.27 16.86 10.11
CA LYS A 93 -2.68 17.16 11.49
C LYS A 93 -3.98 16.47 11.86
N GLU A 94 -4.99 16.54 10.99
CA GLU A 94 -6.26 15.83 11.22
C GLU A 94 -6.04 14.32 11.37
N PHE A 95 -5.17 13.74 10.54
CA PHE A 95 -4.84 12.32 10.61
C PHE A 95 -4.12 11.95 11.91
N VAL A 96 -3.08 12.70 12.27
CA VAL A 96 -2.32 12.53 13.52
C VAL A 96 -3.23 12.63 14.74
N GLU A 97 -4.12 13.62 14.79
CA GLU A 97 -5.08 13.78 15.90
C GLU A 97 -6.03 12.59 16.07
N LYS A 98 -6.41 11.93 14.97
CA LYS A 98 -7.29 10.75 15.00
C LYS A 98 -6.56 9.45 15.31
N TYR A 99 -5.32 9.27 14.84
CA TYR A 99 -4.73 7.93 14.69
C TYR A 99 -3.40 7.68 15.41
N THR A 100 -2.73 8.71 15.97
CA THR A 100 -1.36 8.55 16.53
C THR A 100 -1.24 7.46 17.60
N ASP A 101 -2.27 7.29 18.44
CA ASP A 101 -2.27 6.34 19.54
C ASP A 101 -3.09 5.06 19.26
N VAL A 102 -3.54 4.88 18.01
CA VAL A 102 -4.36 3.72 17.63
C VAL A 102 -3.47 2.51 17.39
N ARG A 103 -3.46 1.60 18.36
CA ARG A 103 -2.76 0.31 18.32
C ARG A 103 -3.75 -0.84 18.44
N HIS A 104 -3.39 -1.99 17.87
CA HIS A 104 -4.14 -3.23 18.03
C HIS A 104 -3.31 -4.23 18.84
N LEU A 105 -3.95 -4.95 19.76
CA LEU A 105 -3.33 -6.04 20.51
C LEU A 105 -3.70 -7.36 19.83
N THR A 106 -2.71 -8.07 19.31
CA THR A 106 -2.91 -9.26 18.46
C THR A 106 -3.05 -10.57 19.23
N ALA A 107 -2.98 -10.55 20.57
CA ALA A 107 -2.90 -11.75 21.39
C ALA A 107 -4.16 -12.64 21.31
N ASP A 108 -5.32 -12.05 21.08
CA ASP A 108 -6.63 -12.73 21.04
C ASP A 108 -7.25 -12.71 19.62
N ASP A 109 -6.43 -12.50 18.58
CA ASP A 109 -6.89 -12.42 17.21
C ASP A 109 -7.36 -13.78 16.68
N THR A 110 -8.42 -13.75 15.88
CA THR A 110 -8.98 -14.93 15.22
C THR A 110 -8.48 -15.03 13.79
N TYR A 111 -7.85 -16.17 13.47
CA TYR A 111 -7.42 -16.52 12.13
C TYR A 111 -8.40 -17.51 11.49
N THR A 112 -8.81 -17.23 10.26
CA THR A 112 -9.69 -18.09 9.46
C THR A 112 -8.88 -18.69 8.31
N ALA A 113 -9.00 -20.01 8.12
CA ALA A 113 -8.48 -20.69 6.96
C ALA A 113 -9.51 -20.66 5.82
N PHE A 114 -9.05 -20.33 4.62
CA PHE A 114 -9.82 -20.33 3.38
C PHE A 114 -9.18 -21.33 2.42
N GLU A 115 -10.01 -22.16 1.80
CA GLU A 115 -9.62 -23.14 0.80
C GLU A 115 -10.45 -22.91 -0.46
N GLY A 116 -9.82 -23.09 -1.62
CA GLY A 116 -10.49 -22.92 -2.89
C GLY A 116 -9.72 -23.52 -4.05
N THR A 117 -10.18 -23.19 -5.25
CA THR A 117 -9.54 -23.58 -6.51
C THR A 117 -9.48 -22.36 -7.41
N LEU A 118 -8.29 -22.11 -7.97
CA LEU A 118 -8.05 -21.05 -8.94
C LEU A 118 -8.70 -21.37 -10.29
N GLU A 119 -8.77 -20.38 -11.19
CA GLU A 119 -9.28 -20.57 -12.56
C GLU A 119 -8.48 -21.59 -13.38
N ASN A 120 -7.21 -21.81 -13.02
CA ASN A 120 -6.33 -22.81 -13.63
C ASN A 120 -6.42 -24.20 -12.96
N ASP A 121 -7.47 -24.45 -12.18
CA ASP A 121 -7.74 -25.69 -11.44
C ASP A 121 -6.72 -26.02 -10.32
N LEU A 122 -5.80 -25.11 -9.99
CA LEU A 122 -4.86 -25.30 -8.89
C LEU A 122 -5.49 -24.97 -7.53
N PRO A 123 -5.14 -25.70 -6.46
CA PRO A 123 -5.60 -25.39 -5.11
C PRO A 123 -5.05 -24.04 -4.64
N ILE A 124 -5.84 -23.37 -3.80
CA ILE A 124 -5.42 -22.18 -3.05
C ILE A 124 -5.75 -22.36 -1.58
N PHE A 125 -4.80 -21.98 -0.73
CA PHE A 125 -4.94 -22.02 0.72
C PHE A 125 -4.51 -20.68 1.32
N ALA A 126 -5.39 -20.04 2.09
CA ALA A 126 -5.09 -18.80 2.78
C ALA A 126 -5.43 -18.88 4.26
N ILE A 127 -4.61 -18.23 5.10
CA ILE A 127 -4.87 -18.05 6.53
C ILE A 127 -4.88 -16.55 6.78
N ILE A 128 -6.02 -16.00 7.16
CA ILE A 128 -6.22 -14.56 7.30
C ILE A 128 -6.68 -14.22 8.71
N ASN A 129 -6.09 -13.18 9.29
CA ASN A 129 -6.51 -12.58 10.55
C ASN A 129 -7.81 -11.79 10.34
N THR A 130 -8.93 -12.49 10.51
CA THR A 130 -10.26 -11.91 10.33
C THR A 130 -10.60 -10.84 11.38
N THR A 131 -10.00 -10.91 12.58
CA THR A 131 -10.16 -9.85 13.58
C THR A 131 -9.61 -8.50 13.06
N LEU A 132 -8.48 -8.53 12.37
CA LEU A 132 -7.90 -7.33 11.76
C LEU A 132 -8.72 -6.83 10.57
N LEU A 133 -9.32 -7.72 9.78
CA LEU A 133 -10.23 -7.29 8.70
C LEU A 133 -11.43 -6.51 9.23
N ASP A 134 -11.91 -6.82 10.44
CA ASP A 134 -13.02 -6.11 11.07
C ASP A 134 -12.57 -4.92 11.93
N TRP A 135 -11.27 -4.70 12.09
CA TRP A 135 -10.74 -3.64 12.95
C TRP A 135 -10.91 -2.25 12.35
N ASP A 136 -11.50 -1.29 13.08
CA ASP A 136 -11.75 0.07 12.56
C ASP A 136 -10.47 0.93 12.43
N GLY A 137 -9.37 0.51 13.06
CA GLY A 137 -8.12 1.29 13.09
C GLY A 137 -7.22 1.16 11.85
N LYS A 138 -7.69 0.56 10.75
CA LYS A 138 -6.87 0.28 9.54
C LYS A 138 -6.09 1.49 9.03
N ALA A 139 -6.73 2.66 9.04
CA ALA A 139 -6.13 3.91 8.59
C ALA A 139 -4.84 4.27 9.35
N SER A 140 -4.69 3.86 10.61
CA SER A 140 -3.45 4.10 11.36
C SER A 140 -2.27 3.24 10.88
N HIS A 141 -2.53 2.19 10.11
CA HIS A 141 -1.53 1.27 9.55
C HIS A 141 -1.65 1.22 8.01
N PRO A 142 -1.42 2.35 7.32
CA PRO A 142 -1.82 2.51 5.92
C PRO A 142 -0.83 1.86 4.94
N TRP A 143 0.32 1.40 5.40
CA TRP A 143 1.34 0.81 4.54
C TRP A 143 1.19 -0.71 4.53
N ILE A 144 0.89 -1.25 3.36
CA ILE A 144 0.80 -2.69 3.12
C ILE A 144 2.12 -3.18 2.55
N VAL A 145 2.66 -4.21 3.21
CA VAL A 145 3.78 -5.00 2.71
C VAL A 145 3.23 -6.31 2.20
N THR A 146 3.53 -6.61 0.94
CA THR A 146 3.29 -7.93 0.35
C THR A 146 4.62 -8.59 0.05
N LEU A 147 4.95 -9.67 0.74
CA LEU A 147 6.10 -10.50 0.44
C LEU A 147 5.67 -11.67 -0.42
N LYS A 148 6.49 -12.04 -1.39
CA LYS A 148 6.24 -13.10 -2.37
C LYS A 148 7.41 -14.07 -2.35
N ILE A 149 7.17 -15.31 -1.96
CA ILE A 149 8.17 -16.38 -1.94
C ILE A 149 7.82 -17.36 -3.05
N SER A 150 8.67 -17.42 -4.08
CA SER A 150 8.52 -18.37 -5.19
C SER A 150 9.23 -19.68 -4.86
N TYR A 151 8.63 -20.80 -5.25
CA TYR A 151 9.19 -22.14 -5.07
C TYR A 151 8.80 -23.07 -6.22
N ASP A 152 9.32 -24.30 -6.25
CA ASP A 152 8.91 -25.31 -7.23
C ASP A 152 7.75 -26.16 -6.68
N GLY A 153 6.53 -25.84 -7.11
CA GLY A 153 5.32 -26.60 -6.78
C GLY A 153 4.88 -27.59 -7.87
N THR A 154 5.71 -27.84 -8.89
CA THR A 154 5.29 -28.60 -10.09
C THR A 154 4.87 -30.04 -9.79
N ALA A 155 5.52 -30.69 -8.80
CA ALA A 155 5.20 -32.05 -8.38
C ALA A 155 4.01 -32.15 -7.41
N THR A 156 3.50 -31.01 -6.95
CA THR A 156 2.60 -30.86 -5.80
C THR A 156 1.41 -29.96 -6.12
N ASN A 157 1.03 -29.87 -7.40
CA ASN A 157 -0.09 -29.05 -7.90
C ASN A 157 0.00 -27.59 -7.41
N GLY A 158 1.18 -26.99 -7.45
CA GLY A 158 1.40 -25.61 -7.03
C GLY A 158 1.46 -25.39 -5.52
N MET A 159 1.42 -26.45 -4.70
CA MET A 159 1.66 -26.37 -3.24
C MET A 159 3.14 -26.66 -2.92
N PRO A 160 3.70 -26.19 -1.80
CA PRO A 160 5.06 -26.54 -1.44
C PRO A 160 5.13 -27.98 -0.89
N ASP A 161 6.31 -28.61 -1.00
CA ASP A 161 6.61 -29.78 -0.19
C ASP A 161 6.87 -29.40 1.28
N GLN A 162 7.02 -30.40 2.15
CA GLN A 162 7.19 -30.16 3.58
C GLN A 162 8.47 -29.37 3.91
N GLU A 163 9.58 -29.66 3.23
CA GLU A 163 10.86 -28.99 3.48
C GLU A 163 10.79 -27.51 3.12
N THR A 164 10.21 -27.20 1.95
CA THR A 164 9.99 -25.83 1.47
C THR A 164 8.98 -25.11 2.38
N TYR A 165 7.90 -25.80 2.78
CA TYR A 165 6.91 -25.25 3.70
C TYR A 165 7.53 -24.84 5.04
N ASP A 166 8.30 -25.73 5.66
CA ASP A 166 8.97 -25.48 6.94
C ASP A 166 9.99 -24.34 6.83
N LEU A 167 10.71 -24.26 5.70
CA LEU A 167 11.64 -23.17 5.44
C LEU A 167 10.93 -21.81 5.32
N MET A 168 9.80 -21.75 4.63
CA MET A 168 8.99 -20.53 4.53
C MET A 168 8.38 -20.12 5.87
N ASP A 169 7.90 -21.09 6.67
CA ASP A 169 7.38 -20.83 8.02
C ASP A 169 8.48 -20.26 8.93
N LYS A 170 9.69 -20.81 8.86
CA LYS A 170 10.85 -20.27 9.59
C LYS A 170 11.19 -18.84 9.15
N TYR A 171 11.19 -18.56 7.84
CA TYR A 171 11.41 -17.21 7.34
C TYR A 171 10.35 -16.23 7.87
N GLU A 172 9.07 -16.61 7.86
CA GLU A 172 7.98 -15.79 8.38
C GLU A 172 8.14 -15.51 9.89
N GLU A 173 8.53 -16.50 10.69
CA GLU A 173 8.83 -16.32 12.12
C GLU A 173 10.01 -15.35 12.35
N GLU A 174 11.12 -15.54 11.63
CA GLU A 174 12.28 -14.65 11.72
C GLU A 174 11.96 -13.23 11.24
N LEU A 175 11.11 -13.09 10.22
CA LEU A 175 10.60 -11.80 9.77
C LEU A 175 9.89 -11.10 10.92
N MET A 176 8.87 -11.72 11.51
CA MET A 176 8.11 -11.11 12.61
C MET A 176 8.99 -10.72 13.79
N ASN A 177 10.04 -11.48 14.08
CA ASN A 177 11.01 -11.18 15.15
C ASN A 177 12.02 -10.07 14.78
N SER A 178 12.31 -9.86 13.50
CA SER A 178 13.27 -8.85 13.02
C SER A 178 12.67 -7.45 12.88
N LEU A 179 11.34 -7.37 12.81
CA LEU A 179 10.61 -6.13 12.57
C LEU A 179 10.65 -5.21 13.82
N PRO A 180 10.95 -3.91 13.66
CA PRO A 180 11.00 -2.99 14.79
C PRO A 180 9.66 -2.85 15.54
N ASN A 181 9.69 -2.94 16.87
CA ASN A 181 8.50 -2.83 17.71
C ASN A 181 7.78 -1.47 17.61
N ASP A 182 8.48 -0.41 17.20
CA ASP A 182 7.95 0.95 17.20
C ASP A 182 7.16 1.33 15.95
N ILE A 183 7.10 0.45 14.94
CA ILE A 183 6.36 0.70 13.68
C ILE A 183 5.05 -0.07 13.56
N GLY A 184 4.66 -0.73 14.66
CA GLY A 184 3.33 -1.30 14.86
C GLY A 184 2.91 -2.26 13.77
N PHE A 185 3.67 -3.32 13.49
CA PHE A 185 3.24 -4.27 12.46
C PHE A 185 2.05 -5.11 12.88
N LEU A 186 1.22 -5.42 11.90
CA LEU A 186 0.09 -6.32 12.02
C LEU A 186 0.22 -7.38 10.93
N ASN A 187 0.19 -8.66 11.32
CA ASN A 187 0.16 -9.77 10.37
C ASN A 187 -1.29 -9.98 9.92
N ILE A 188 -1.58 -9.59 8.68
CA ILE A 188 -2.91 -9.71 8.08
C ILE A 188 -3.17 -11.16 7.69
N GLY A 189 -2.15 -11.86 7.21
CA GLY A 189 -2.23 -13.26 6.88
C GLY A 189 -1.33 -13.63 5.71
N ARG A 190 -1.62 -14.79 5.14
CA ARG A 190 -0.87 -15.36 4.02
C ARG A 190 -1.75 -16.18 3.11
N GLU A 191 -1.30 -16.33 1.87
CA GLU A 191 -1.93 -17.13 0.83
C GLU A 191 -0.87 -17.97 0.14
N THR A 192 -1.21 -19.20 -0.23
CA THR A 192 -0.32 -20.14 -0.92
C THR A 192 -1.08 -20.80 -2.05
N ALA A 193 -0.61 -20.59 -3.27
CA ALA A 193 -1.16 -21.16 -4.48
C ALA A 193 -0.17 -21.02 -5.63
N ASP A 194 -0.32 -21.85 -6.66
CA ASP A 194 0.39 -21.71 -7.94
C ASP A 194 1.91 -21.47 -7.80
N SER A 195 2.55 -22.26 -6.94
CA SER A 195 3.99 -22.21 -6.66
C SER A 195 4.48 -20.89 -6.05
N LEU A 196 3.57 -20.16 -5.40
CA LEU A 196 3.81 -18.87 -4.76
C LEU A 196 3.22 -18.87 -3.34
N ARG A 197 3.95 -18.27 -2.40
CA ARG A 197 3.42 -17.88 -1.10
C ARG A 197 3.45 -16.37 -0.98
N GLU A 198 2.31 -15.77 -0.71
CA GLU A 198 2.18 -14.34 -0.43
C GLU A 198 1.94 -14.13 1.07
N ILE A 199 2.66 -13.21 1.69
CA ILE A 199 2.51 -12.82 3.10
C ILE A 199 2.13 -11.33 3.14
N TYR A 200 1.10 -11.01 3.90
CA TYR A 200 0.52 -9.68 3.98
C TYR A 200 0.72 -9.09 5.38
N LEU A 201 1.39 -7.94 5.44
CA LEU A 201 1.57 -7.18 6.67
C LEU A 201 1.06 -5.75 6.49
N ALA A 202 0.58 -5.14 7.56
CA ALA A 202 0.28 -3.71 7.63
C ALA A 202 1.16 -3.02 8.68
N CYS A 203 1.56 -1.77 8.44
CA CYS A 203 2.42 -1.03 9.37
C CYS A 203 2.16 0.49 9.34
N THR A 204 2.61 1.18 10.39
CA THR A 204 2.44 2.64 10.49
C THR A 204 3.44 3.41 9.64
N GLU A 205 4.62 2.84 9.38
CA GLU A 205 5.63 3.47 8.51
C GLU A 205 6.50 2.43 7.80
N PHE A 206 6.76 2.66 6.51
CA PHE A 206 7.39 1.66 5.65
C PHE A 206 8.92 1.65 5.67
N ARG A 207 9.59 2.72 6.11
CA ARG A 207 11.04 2.88 5.88
C ARG A 207 11.88 1.97 6.74
N LYS A 208 11.51 1.75 8.01
CA LYS A 208 12.19 0.77 8.84
C LYS A 208 11.74 -0.64 8.49
N ALA A 209 10.49 -0.80 8.03
CA ALA A 209 9.99 -2.06 7.48
C ALA A 209 10.85 -2.56 6.32
N SER A 210 11.01 -1.74 5.28
CA SER A 210 11.78 -2.10 4.09
C SER A 210 13.21 -2.46 4.45
N ARG A 211 13.87 -1.68 5.32
CA ARG A 211 15.23 -1.97 5.79
C ARG A 211 15.36 -3.30 6.54
N ALA A 212 14.37 -3.68 7.34
CA ALA A 212 14.37 -4.94 8.07
C ALA A 212 14.16 -6.11 7.09
N ILE A 213 13.19 -5.97 6.17
CA ILE A 213 12.88 -6.95 5.14
C ILE A 213 14.08 -7.17 4.20
N ASP A 214 14.68 -6.11 3.66
CA ASP A 214 15.85 -6.18 2.77
C ASP A 214 17.00 -6.97 3.42
N ARG A 215 17.27 -6.72 4.70
CA ARG A 215 18.33 -7.41 5.45
C ARG A 215 18.04 -8.89 5.65
N LEU A 216 16.77 -9.25 5.82
CA LEU A 216 16.39 -10.65 5.99
C LEU A 216 16.39 -11.38 4.66
N ILE A 217 15.89 -10.76 3.59
CA ILE A 217 15.95 -11.31 2.23
C ILE A 217 17.40 -11.61 1.84
N GLU A 218 18.35 -10.70 2.12
CA GLU A 218 19.77 -10.94 1.81
C GLU A 218 20.35 -12.16 2.56
N GLN A 219 19.86 -12.49 3.76
CA GLN A 219 20.30 -13.68 4.51
C GLN A 219 19.77 -14.99 3.90
N TYR A 220 18.64 -14.92 3.19
CA TYR A 220 17.97 -16.07 2.59
C TYR A 220 18.19 -16.19 1.08
N ARG A 221 18.91 -15.25 0.44
CA ARG A 221 19.01 -15.12 -1.02
C ARG A 221 19.48 -16.37 -1.80
N GLU A 222 20.24 -17.24 -1.15
CA GLU A 222 20.75 -18.48 -1.77
C GLU A 222 19.78 -19.66 -1.60
N ILE A 223 18.72 -19.49 -0.80
CA ILE A 223 17.83 -20.56 -0.36
C ILE A 223 16.37 -20.28 -0.76
N LEU A 224 15.93 -19.03 -0.71
CA LEU A 224 14.58 -18.61 -1.09
C LEU A 224 14.64 -17.50 -2.13
N GLN A 225 13.73 -17.57 -3.11
CA GLN A 225 13.46 -16.48 -4.04
C GLN A 225 12.35 -15.61 -3.46
N ILE A 226 12.74 -14.47 -2.89
CA ILE A 226 11.82 -13.56 -2.19
C ILE A 226 11.84 -12.19 -2.86
N ASP A 227 10.66 -11.74 -3.25
CA ASP A 227 10.40 -10.36 -3.67
C ASP A 227 9.40 -9.71 -2.70
N TYR A 228 9.39 -8.39 -2.62
CA TYR A 228 8.35 -7.69 -1.87
C TYR A 228 7.98 -6.37 -2.52
N SER A 229 6.75 -5.93 -2.24
CA SER A 229 6.25 -4.61 -2.58
C SER A 229 5.69 -3.93 -1.34
N ILE A 230 5.91 -2.63 -1.23
CA ILE A 230 5.23 -1.79 -0.24
C ILE A 230 4.44 -0.72 -0.96
N TYR A 231 3.18 -0.59 -0.59
CA TYR A 231 2.29 0.41 -1.15
C TYR A 231 1.34 0.91 -0.06
N LYS A 232 0.63 1.98 -0.37
CA LYS A 232 -0.27 2.63 0.57
C LYS A 232 -1.70 2.25 0.25
N ASP A 233 -2.41 1.77 1.26
CA ASP A 233 -3.81 1.40 1.20
C ASP A 233 -4.40 1.68 2.59
N LYS A 234 -4.86 2.91 2.82
CA LYS A 234 -5.33 3.36 4.15
C LYS A 234 -6.50 2.53 4.69
N TYR A 235 -7.32 1.97 3.81
CA TYR A 235 -8.53 1.25 4.20
C TYR A 235 -8.42 -0.26 3.98
N TRP A 236 -7.24 -0.73 3.59
CA TRP A 236 -6.94 -2.13 3.32
C TRP A 236 -7.90 -2.76 2.29
N LYS A 237 -8.26 -1.99 1.25
CA LYS A 237 -9.12 -2.42 0.14
C LYS A 237 -8.58 -3.69 -0.54
N THR A 238 -7.26 -3.87 -0.55
CA THR A 238 -6.59 -5.09 -1.02
C THR A 238 -7.20 -6.37 -0.46
N PHE A 239 -7.62 -6.36 0.81
CA PHE A 239 -8.08 -7.55 1.51
C PHE A 239 -9.60 -7.73 1.47
N GLU A 240 -10.32 -6.89 0.71
CA GLU A 240 -11.78 -7.00 0.61
C GLU A 240 -12.25 -8.36 0.08
N ARG A 241 -11.41 -9.01 -0.75
CA ARG A 241 -11.66 -10.36 -1.26
C ARG A 241 -11.77 -11.44 -0.17
N PHE A 242 -11.26 -11.16 1.03
CA PHE A 242 -11.31 -12.06 2.19
C PHE A 242 -12.48 -11.75 3.14
N TYR A 243 -13.26 -10.68 2.89
CA TYR A 243 -14.54 -10.54 3.57
C TYR A 243 -15.45 -11.68 3.14
N LYS A 244 -16.09 -12.31 4.13
CA LYS A 244 -17.14 -13.29 3.86
C LYS A 244 -18.19 -12.61 2.99
N GLN A 245 -18.46 -13.15 1.80
CA GLN A 245 -19.70 -12.84 1.11
C GLN A 245 -20.82 -13.27 2.06
N ILE A 246 -21.56 -12.29 2.57
CA ILE A 246 -22.84 -12.56 3.22
C ILE A 246 -23.75 -13.03 2.08
N GLU A 247 -24.04 -14.34 2.04
CA GLU A 247 -25.18 -14.87 1.28
C GLU A 247 -26.51 -14.33 1.82
#